data_AF-A0A8J6F6N5-F1
#
_entry.id   AF-A0A8J6F6N5-F1
#
_cell.length_a   1.000
_cell.length_b   1.000
_cell.length_c   1.000
_cell.angle_alpha   90.00
_cell.angle_beta   90.00
_cell.angle_gamma   90.00
#
_symmetry.space_group_name_H-M   'P 1'
#
loop_
_entity.id
_entity.type
_entity.pdbx_description
1 polymer ?
#
loop_
_entity_poly.entity_id
_entity_poly.type
_entity_poly.pdbx_seq_one_letter_code
_entity_poly.pdbx_strand_id
1 'polypeptide(L)'
;MGAYPDIAVLNVCPGPVQSKVVENACTEEYKTSVGTKTDQSHKMATDRCVRLLLVAAANDLKETWISDQPYLILYYLWQYAPTWGWWLTQKGGQKRIQNFKSGIDADSTFAFSKKTS
;
A
#
# COMPACT_ATOMS: atom_id res chain seq x y z
N MET A 1 11.17 17.93 -23.47
CA MET A 1 9.88 17.26 -23.81
C MET A 1 10.24 16.02 -24.61
N GLY A 2 9.90 14.83 -24.10
CA GLY A 2 10.42 13.54 -24.56
C GLY A 2 9.89 13.10 -25.93
N ALA A 3 10.59 12.15 -26.56
CA ALA A 3 10.53 11.77 -27.97
C ALA A 3 9.20 11.20 -28.52
N TYR A 4 8.11 11.18 -27.74
CA TYR A 4 6.80 10.62 -28.15
C TYR A 4 5.66 11.44 -27.55
N PRO A 5 5.07 12.40 -28.30
CA PRO A 5 4.01 13.28 -27.80
C PRO A 5 2.67 12.56 -27.54
N ASP A 6 2.47 11.37 -28.14
CA ASP A 6 1.22 10.61 -28.05
C ASP A 6 1.22 9.54 -26.94
N ILE A 7 2.31 9.41 -26.19
CA ILE A 7 2.45 8.40 -25.13
C ILE A 7 2.47 9.12 -23.78
N ALA A 8 1.35 9.06 -23.07
CA ALA A 8 1.27 9.46 -21.67
C ALA A 8 1.80 8.34 -20.78
N VAL A 9 2.74 8.68 -19.88
CA VAL A 9 3.28 7.76 -18.88
C VAL A 9 2.90 8.27 -17.49
N LEU A 10 2.20 7.43 -16.74
CA LEU A 10 1.80 7.68 -15.35
C LEU A 10 2.53 6.71 -14.43
N ASN A 11 3.31 7.24 -13.49
CA ASN A 11 3.87 6.46 -12.40
C ASN A 11 2.88 6.39 -11.22
N VAL A 12 2.53 5.18 -10.78
CA VAL A 12 1.56 4.99 -9.70
C VAL A 12 2.22 4.31 -8.52
N CYS A 13 2.12 4.92 -7.35
CA CYS A 13 2.59 4.41 -6.08
C CYS A 13 1.39 4.09 -5.17
N PRO A 14 0.75 2.91 -5.30
CA PRO A 14 -0.34 2.52 -4.43
C PRO A 14 0.18 2.11 -3.04
N GLY A 15 -0.51 2.53 -1.99
CA GLY A 15 -0.34 2.02 -0.64
C GLY A 15 -1.03 0.66 -0.44
N PRO A 16 -1.30 0.24 0.81
CA PRO A 16 -1.97 -1.03 1.07
C PRO A 16 -3.38 -1.09 0.46
N VAL A 17 -3.55 -1.98 -0.54
CA VAL A 17 -4.83 -2.22 -1.24
C VAL A 17 -5.29 -3.65 -1.01
N GLN A 18 -6.59 -3.83 -0.82
CA GLN A 18 -7.21 -5.15 -0.78
C GLN A 18 -6.91 -5.92 -2.07
N SER A 19 -6.26 -7.08 -1.93
CA SER A 19 -5.89 -7.93 -3.07
C SER A 19 -5.59 -9.35 -2.60
N LYS A 20 -5.50 -10.29 -3.54
CA LYS A 20 -5.12 -11.68 -3.30
C LYS A 20 -3.60 -11.91 -3.33
N VAL A 21 -2.80 -10.84 -3.22
CA VAL A 21 -1.33 -10.95 -3.35
C VAL A 21 -0.73 -11.86 -2.27
N VAL A 22 -1.27 -11.83 -1.05
CA VAL A 22 -0.82 -12.68 0.06
C VAL A 22 -1.28 -14.12 -0.13
N GLU A 23 -2.52 -14.32 -0.59
CA GLU A 23 -3.08 -15.66 -0.87
C GLU A 23 -2.30 -16.37 -1.99
N ASN A 24 -1.88 -15.61 -3.00
CA ASN A 24 -1.12 -16.08 -4.15
C ASN A 24 0.40 -15.94 -3.98
N ALA A 25 0.89 -15.58 -2.80
CA ALA A 25 2.31 -15.46 -2.57
C ALA A 25 2.98 -16.84 -2.72
N CYS A 26 4.15 -16.87 -3.38
CA CYS A 26 4.92 -18.10 -3.55
C CYS A 26 5.29 -18.68 -2.17
N THR A 27 4.99 -19.96 -1.97
CA THR A 27 5.48 -20.72 -0.82
C THR A 27 6.67 -21.57 -1.23
N GLU A 28 7.29 -22.24 -0.26
CA GLU A 28 8.38 -23.19 -0.51
C GLU A 28 7.96 -24.33 -1.44
N GLU A 29 6.66 -24.64 -1.50
CA GLU A 29 6.09 -25.68 -2.35
C GLU A 29 5.28 -25.06 -3.50
N TYR A 30 5.65 -25.42 -4.73
CA TYR A 30 5.09 -24.88 -5.99
C TYR A 30 3.55 -24.93 -6.13
N LYS A 31 2.85 -25.74 -5.32
CA LYS A 31 1.37 -25.89 -5.37
C LYS A 31 0.66 -25.54 -4.08
N THR A 32 1.39 -25.10 -3.06
CA THR A 32 0.81 -24.84 -1.75
C THR A 32 0.51 -23.35 -1.65
N SER A 33 -0.77 -22.99 -1.62
CA SER A 33 -1.19 -21.61 -1.31
C SER A 33 -0.96 -21.35 0.18
N VAL A 34 -0.66 -20.10 0.57
CA VAL A 34 -0.50 -19.68 1.98
C VAL A 34 -1.76 -19.98 2.81
N GLY A 35 -2.92 -20.22 2.18
CA GLY A 35 -4.14 -20.79 2.79
C GLY A 35 -4.84 -19.89 3.82
N THR A 36 -4.18 -18.81 4.23
CA THR A 36 -4.60 -17.95 5.31
C THR A 36 -5.29 -16.73 4.72
N LYS A 37 -6.62 -16.68 4.84
CA LYS A 37 -7.39 -15.47 4.57
C LYS A 37 -7.16 -14.49 5.70
N THR A 38 -6.23 -13.57 5.50
CA THR A 38 -5.97 -12.49 6.45
C THR A 38 -7.00 -11.39 6.27
N ASP A 39 -7.51 -10.81 7.37
CA ASP A 39 -8.39 -9.64 7.29
C ASP A 39 -7.68 -8.49 6.54
N GLN A 40 -8.35 -7.93 5.53
CA GLN A 40 -7.88 -6.81 4.73
C GLN A 40 -8.81 -5.58 4.87
N SER A 41 -9.76 -5.60 5.81
CA SER A 41 -10.77 -4.55 6.01
C SER A 41 -10.18 -3.16 6.27
N HIS A 42 -8.98 -3.11 6.85
CA HIS A 42 -8.21 -1.90 7.12
C HIS A 42 -7.50 -1.31 5.90
N LYS A 43 -7.40 -2.06 4.79
CA LYS A 43 -6.76 -1.60 3.55
C LYS A 43 -7.76 -0.87 2.65
N MET A 44 -7.23 -0.09 1.71
CA MET A 44 -8.04 0.59 0.72
C MET A 44 -8.71 -0.43 -0.21
N ALA A 45 -9.99 -0.25 -0.49
CA ALA A 45 -10.72 -1.08 -1.45
C ALA A 45 -10.18 -0.91 -2.87
N THR A 46 -10.14 -1.99 -3.65
CA THR A 46 -9.54 -2.01 -4.99
C THR A 46 -10.27 -1.07 -5.95
N ASP A 47 -11.60 -0.99 -5.87
CA ASP A 47 -12.44 -0.13 -6.70
C ASP A 47 -12.07 1.35 -6.54
N ARG A 48 -11.82 1.79 -5.30
CA ARG A 48 -11.39 3.16 -5.01
C ARG A 48 -10.00 3.44 -5.60
N CYS A 49 -9.07 2.50 -5.45
CA CYS A 49 -7.73 2.62 -6.03
C CYS A 49 -7.79 2.79 -7.55
N VAL A 50 -8.55 1.93 -8.23
CA VAL A 50 -8.72 1.95 -9.68
C VAL A 50 -9.39 3.24 -10.14
N ARG A 51 -10.42 3.70 -9.42
CA ARG A 51 -11.08 4.98 -9.72
C ARG A 51 -10.10 6.14 -9.67
N LEU A 52 -9.27 6.23 -8.63
CA LEU A 52 -8.28 7.30 -8.48
C LEU A 52 -7.18 7.21 -9.55
N LEU A 53 -6.76 6.00 -9.90
CA LEU A 53 -5.82 5.75 -10.98
C LEU A 53 -6.35 6.23 -12.34
N LEU A 54 -7.61 5.93 -12.66
CA LEU A 54 -8.26 6.38 -13.89
C LEU A 54 -8.41 7.90 -13.92
N VAL A 55 -8.76 8.53 -12.80
CA VAL A 55 -8.80 9.99 -12.69
C VAL A 55 -7.41 10.58 -12.91
N ALA A 56 -6.36 10.01 -12.32
CA ALA A 56 -4.99 10.47 -12.52
C ALA A 56 -4.55 10.35 -14.00
N ALA A 57 -4.89 9.23 -14.65
CA ALA A 57 -4.61 9.01 -16.06
C ALA A 57 -5.35 10.00 -16.96
N ALA A 58 -6.64 10.25 -16.69
CA ALA A 58 -7.44 11.22 -17.46
C ALA A 58 -6.99 12.68 -17.29
N ASN A 59 -6.19 12.99 -16.28
CA ASN A 59 -5.63 14.32 -16.03
C ASN A 59 -4.13 14.42 -16.41
N ASP A 60 -3.59 13.44 -17.14
CA ASP A 60 -2.19 13.39 -17.57
C ASP A 60 -1.17 13.63 -16.43
N LEU A 61 -1.48 13.10 -15.24
CA LEU A 61 -0.54 13.15 -14.12
C LEU A 61 0.68 12.28 -14.43
N LYS A 62 1.87 12.80 -14.14
CA LYS A 62 3.12 12.05 -14.31
C LYS A 62 3.37 11.06 -13.17
N GLU A 63 2.88 11.39 -11.98
CA GLU A 63 3.08 10.60 -10.78
C GLU A 63 1.88 10.76 -9.83
N THR A 64 1.43 9.66 -9.22
CA THR A 64 0.33 9.68 -8.24
C THR A 64 0.57 8.68 -7.13
N TRP A 65 0.29 9.10 -5.89
CA TRP A 65 0.45 8.31 -4.68
C TRP A 65 -0.95 8.08 -4.11
N ILE A 66 -1.40 6.83 -4.12
CA ILE A 66 -2.80 6.49 -3.82
C ILE A 66 -2.84 5.63 -2.57
N SER A 67 -3.32 6.18 -1.46
CA SER A 67 -3.45 5.41 -0.22
C SER A 67 -4.49 6.01 0.72
N ASP A 68 -4.94 5.21 1.68
CA ASP A 68 -5.71 5.69 2.83
C ASP A 68 -4.81 6.38 3.87
N GLN A 69 -5.41 7.29 4.64
CA GLN A 69 -4.76 7.84 5.82
C GLN A 69 -4.73 6.76 6.92
N PRO A 70 -3.61 6.51 7.61
CA PRO A 70 -2.40 7.35 7.81
C PRO A 70 -1.24 7.08 6.84
N TYR A 71 -1.35 6.08 5.96
CA TYR A 71 -0.23 5.61 5.15
C TYR A 71 0.27 6.69 4.20
N LEU A 72 -0.63 7.49 3.63
CA LEU A 72 -0.25 8.59 2.77
C LEU A 72 0.66 9.59 3.49
N ILE A 73 0.35 9.98 4.74
CA ILE A 73 1.26 10.83 5.54
C ILE A 73 2.62 10.18 5.73
N LEU A 74 2.69 8.87 6.01
CA LEU A 74 3.97 8.19 6.20
C LEU A 74 4.83 8.25 4.95
N TYR A 75 4.21 8.08 3.78
CA TYR A 75 4.86 8.22 2.48
C TYR A 75 5.39 9.64 2.24
N TYR A 76 4.56 10.67 2.48
CA TYR A 76 4.98 12.07 2.42
C TYR A 76 6.12 12.37 3.39
N LEU A 77 6.05 11.88 4.62
CA LEU A 77 7.11 12.07 5.61
C LEU A 77 8.42 11.42 5.16
N TRP A 78 8.36 10.23 4.56
CA TRP A 78 9.53 9.58 3.98
C TRP A 78 10.14 10.38 2.83
N GLN A 79 9.31 10.96 1.97
CA GLN A 79 9.74 11.76 0.82
C GLN A 79 10.39 13.09 1.24
N TYR A 80 9.82 13.78 2.24
CA TYR A 80 10.23 15.14 2.61
C TYR A 80 11.09 15.23 3.87
N ALA A 81 11.04 14.22 4.74
CA ALA A 81 11.78 14.17 6.00
C ALA A 81 12.32 12.74 6.28
N PRO A 82 13.25 12.23 5.45
CA PRO A 82 13.68 10.83 5.49
C PRO A 82 14.26 10.40 6.84
N THR A 83 14.93 11.29 7.57
CA THR A 83 15.43 11.00 8.94
C THR A 83 14.30 10.65 9.91
N TRP A 84 13.18 11.37 9.82
CA TRP A 84 11.98 11.12 10.63
C TRP A 84 11.26 9.87 10.16
N GLY A 85 11.19 9.68 8.84
CA GLY A 85 10.69 8.46 8.22
C GLY A 85 11.41 7.21 8.72
N TRP A 86 12.75 7.22 8.70
CA TRP A 86 13.59 6.13 9.21
C TRP A 86 13.37 5.91 10.70
N TRP A 87 13.33 6.97 11.49
CA TRP A 87 13.12 6.84 12.92
C TRP A 87 11.76 6.19 13.25
N LEU A 88 10.69 6.57 12.54
CA LEU A 88 9.36 5.97 12.71
C LEU A 88 9.34 4.51 12.26
N THR A 89 9.94 4.17 11.13
CA THR A 89 9.95 2.79 10.63
C THR A 89 10.79 1.87 11.50
N GLN A 90 11.90 2.36 12.07
CA GLN A 90 12.70 1.60 13.03
C GLN A 90 11.92 1.30 14.31
N LYS A 91 11.13 2.26 14.80
CA LYS A 91 10.25 2.05 15.97
C LYS A 91 9.07 1.12 15.67
N GLY A 92 8.47 1.21 14.48
CA GLY A 92 7.34 0.39 14.07
C GLY A 92 7.71 -1.00 13.56
N GLY A 93 8.93 -1.19 13.06
CA GLY A 93 9.37 -2.39 12.35
C GLY A 93 9.37 -3.64 13.22
N GLN A 94 9.79 -3.54 14.49
CA GLN A 94 9.78 -4.67 15.41
C GLN A 94 8.35 -5.19 15.67
N LYS A 95 7.37 -4.28 15.81
CA LYS A 95 5.96 -4.66 15.98
C LYS A 95 5.39 -5.32 14.72
N ARG A 96 5.77 -4.86 13.53
CA ARG A 96 5.36 -5.48 12.26
C ARG A 96 5.89 -6.91 12.12
N ILE A 97 7.16 -7.15 12.49
CA ILE A 97 7.76 -8.48 12.47
C ILE A 97 7.04 -9.41 13.47
N GLN A 98 6.72 -8.91 14.66
CA GLN A 98 5.97 -9.68 15.66
C GLN A 98 4.56 -10.03 15.19
N ASN A 99 3.84 -9.06 14.61
CA ASN A 99 2.49 -9.26 14.07
C ASN A 99 2.49 -10.26 12.91
N PHE A 100 3.49 -10.19 12.02
CA PHE A 100 3.63 -11.16 10.93
C PHE A 100 3.88 -12.57 11.46
N LYS A 101 4.74 -12.73 12.49
CA LYS A 101 5.00 -14.02 13.14
C LYS A 101 3.78 -14.59 13.87
N SER A 102 2.86 -13.75 14.34
CA SER A 102 1.62 -14.18 14.98
C SER A 102 0.46 -14.43 14.00
N GLY A 103 0.69 -14.32 12.68
CA GLY A 103 -0.33 -14.53 11.65
C GLY A 103 -1.29 -13.36 11.44
N ILE A 104 -0.97 -12.19 12.00
CA ILE A 104 -1.75 -10.95 11.84
C ILE A 104 -1.21 -10.16 10.65
N ASP A 105 -2.10 -9.50 9.89
CA ASP A 105 -1.69 -8.64 8.77
C ASP A 105 -0.67 -7.58 9.23
N ALA A 106 0.45 -7.45 8.52
CA ALA A 106 1.52 -6.53 8.88
C ALA A 106 1.09 -5.06 8.87
N ASP A 107 0.02 -4.73 8.13
CA ASP A 107 -0.48 -3.37 8.00
C ASP A 107 -1.55 -3.04 9.05
N SER A 108 -2.04 -4.03 9.82
CA SER A 108 -2.98 -3.85 10.94
C SER A 108 -2.47 -2.85 11.99
N THR A 109 -1.15 -2.76 12.15
CA THR A 109 -0.47 -1.85 13.09
C THR A 109 -0.79 -0.37 12.83
N PHE A 110 -1.15 -0.03 11.59
CA PHE A 110 -1.47 1.34 11.16
C PHE A 110 -2.98 1.54 10.92
N ALA A 111 -3.79 0.51 11.18
CA ALA A 111 -5.23 0.62 11.12
C ALA A 111 -5.72 1.53 12.25
N PHE A 112 -5.84 2.82 11.97
CA PHE A 112 -6.69 3.66 12.79
C PHE A 112 -8.11 3.14 12.61
N SER A 113 -8.75 2.78 13.74
CA SER A 113 -10.16 2.44 13.80
C SER A 113 -10.95 3.45 12.96
N LYS A 114 -11.51 3.02 11.83
CA LYS A 114 -12.53 3.79 11.13
C LYS A 114 -13.67 3.95 12.15
N LYS A 115 -13.77 5.11 12.81
CA LYS A 115 -14.99 5.47 13.54
C LYS A 115 -16.08 5.58 12.48
N THR A 116 -16.94 4.57 12.42
CA THR A 116 -18.22 4.63 11.74
C THR A 116 -19.01 5.79 12.36
N SER A 117 -19.32 6.80 11.56
CA SER A 117 -20.41 7.74 11.84
C SER A 117 -21.63 7.32 11.04
#